data_AF-A0A0A1ZEK2-F1
#
_entry.id   AF-A0A0A1ZEK2-F1
#
_cell.length_a   1.000
_cell.length_b   1.000
_cell.length_c   1.000
_cell.angle_alpha   90.00
_cell.angle_beta   90.00
_cell.angle_gamma   90.00
#
_symmetry.space_group_name_H-M   'P 1'
#
loop_
_entity.id
_entity.type
_entity.pdbx_description
1 polymer ?
#
loop_
_entity_poly.entity_id
_entity_poly.type
_entity_poly.pdbx_seq_one_letter_code
_entity_poly.pdbx_strand_id
1 'polypeptide(L)'
;MENSAQYLFLASGVKNEEGFWMMGVKNCDESILADKNLLDCHRKELIGNESAKDILSAINLNIHNLFNELKNKNYLINKPSMGISFDIPLDILEKIFDFWFDIYKNQEAWETCIGLLKVRKRISLKNLIESESLKGNSKKWATQIEALHTYVPNSLGIKYVNDPMWK
;
A
#
# COMPACT_ATOMS: atom_id res chain seq x y z
N MET A 1 20.14 9.47 -20.83
CA MET A 1 19.76 9.29 -19.42
C MET A 1 20.23 7.91 -19.03
N GLU A 2 21.22 7.81 -18.15
CA GLU A 2 21.64 6.52 -17.63
C GLU A 2 20.45 5.89 -16.90
N ASN A 3 20.13 4.64 -17.25
CA ASN A 3 19.21 3.80 -16.50
C ASN A 3 19.88 3.52 -15.15
N SER A 4 19.78 4.45 -14.20
CA SER A 4 20.26 4.21 -12.86
C SER A 4 19.39 3.15 -12.20
N ALA A 5 20.02 2.11 -11.68
CA ALA A 5 19.32 1.11 -10.91
C ALA A 5 18.91 1.72 -9.56
N GLN A 6 17.71 1.40 -9.11
CA GLN A 6 17.16 1.83 -7.84
C GLN A 6 16.79 0.63 -7.00
N TYR A 7 16.86 0.80 -5.68
CA TYR A 7 16.22 -0.09 -4.75
C TYR A 7 14.80 0.39 -4.48
N LEU A 8 13.82 -0.44 -4.80
CA LEU A 8 12.50 -0.34 -4.20
C LEU A 8 12.56 -1.05 -2.85
N PHE A 9 12.12 -0.40 -1.77
CA PHE A 9 12.26 -0.95 -0.42
C PHE A 9 11.01 -0.77 0.43
N LEU A 10 10.89 -1.62 1.46
CA LEU A 10 10.01 -1.48 2.61
C LEU A 10 10.89 -1.46 3.86
N ALA A 11 10.76 -0.41 4.68
CA ALA A 11 11.52 -0.22 5.90
C ALA A 11 10.63 0.24 7.06
N SER A 12 11.08 0.00 8.28
CA SER A 12 10.57 0.66 9.47
C SER A 12 11.36 1.94 9.73
N GLY A 13 10.75 2.88 10.44
CA GLY A 13 11.38 4.10 10.86
C GLY A 13 10.74 4.70 12.10
N VAL A 14 11.45 5.63 12.72
CA VAL A 14 10.98 6.43 13.85
C VAL A 14 11.37 7.89 13.63
N LYS A 15 10.42 8.79 13.84
CA LYS A 15 10.65 10.24 13.81
C LYS A 15 9.82 10.89 14.91
N ASN A 16 10.46 11.68 15.77
CA ASN A 16 9.79 12.33 16.91
C ASN A 16 8.97 11.33 17.76
N GLU A 17 9.53 10.16 18.06
CA GLU A 17 8.88 9.08 18.81
C GLU A 17 7.68 8.40 18.10
N GLU A 18 7.35 8.82 16.88
CA GLU A 18 6.33 8.19 16.05
C GLU A 18 6.96 7.11 15.16
N GLY A 19 6.49 5.87 15.30
CA GLY A 19 6.85 4.76 14.42
C GLY A 19 6.07 4.78 13.11
N PHE A 20 6.76 4.47 12.00
CA PHE A 20 6.14 4.41 10.68
C PHE A 20 6.79 3.36 9.77
N TRP A 21 6.00 2.83 8.84
CA TRP A 21 6.53 2.10 7.70
C TRP A 21 6.82 3.05 6.54
N MET A 22 7.85 2.74 5.77
CA MET A 22 8.23 3.49 4.59
C MET A 22 8.38 2.53 3.42
N MET A 23 7.60 2.77 2.37
CA MET A 23 7.88 2.23 1.05
C MET A 23 8.44 3.34 0.17
N GLY A 24 9.59 3.09 -0.44
CA GLY A 24 10.30 4.13 -1.17
C GLY A 24 11.26 3.59 -2.19
N VAL A 25 11.87 4.52 -2.92
CA VAL A 25 12.93 4.24 -3.88
C VAL A 25 14.20 4.95 -3.45
N LYS A 26 15.34 4.31 -3.65
CA LYS A 26 16.67 4.90 -3.39
C LYS A 26 17.66 4.47 -4.46
N ASN A 27 18.66 5.29 -4.77
CA ASN A 27 19.72 4.89 -5.70
C ASN A 27 20.46 3.64 -5.18
N CYS A 28 20.86 2.75 -6.09
CA CYS A 28 21.53 1.51 -5.69
C CYS A 28 22.88 1.72 -4.98
N ASP A 29 23.50 2.86 -5.21
CA ASP A 29 24.80 3.22 -4.62
C ASP A 29 24.66 3.82 -3.21
N GLU A 30 23.44 4.12 -2.79
CA GLU A 30 23.14 4.70 -1.47
C GLU A 30 22.65 3.63 -0.49
N SER A 31 23.15 3.67 0.74
CA SER A 31 22.57 2.86 1.82
C SER A 31 21.18 3.38 2.18
N ILE A 32 20.18 2.49 2.21
CA ILE A 32 18.81 2.83 2.67
C ILE A 32 18.87 3.43 4.07
N LEU A 33 19.64 2.80 4.97
CA LEU A 33 19.82 3.20 6.36
C LEU A 33 20.74 4.43 6.56
N ALA A 34 21.17 5.08 5.47
CA ALA A 34 21.76 6.42 5.58
C ALA A 34 20.73 7.49 5.98
N ASP A 35 19.43 7.21 5.80
CA ASP A 35 18.38 8.05 6.39
C ASP A 35 18.28 7.76 7.89
N LYS A 36 18.58 8.78 8.70
CA LYS A 36 18.55 8.69 10.17
C LYS A 36 17.18 8.34 10.77
N ASN A 37 16.10 8.49 10.01
CA ASN A 37 14.75 8.15 10.48
C ASN A 37 14.40 6.69 10.19
N LEU A 38 15.16 5.97 9.37
CA LEU A 38 14.91 4.55 9.06
C LEU A 38 15.70 3.67 10.03
N LEU A 39 15.08 2.55 10.44
CA LEU A 39 15.64 1.62 11.41
C LEU A 39 16.03 0.31 10.73
N ASP A 40 15.04 -0.44 10.25
CA ASP A 40 15.25 -1.75 9.63
C ASP A 40 14.65 -1.81 8.23
N CYS A 41 15.34 -2.51 7.33
CA CYS A 41 14.84 -2.78 5.98
C CYS A 41 14.27 -4.21 5.94
N HIS A 42 12.97 -4.32 5.63
CA HIS A 42 12.23 -5.57 5.62
C HIS A 42 12.12 -6.19 4.21
N ARG A 43 12.00 -5.34 3.17
CA ARG A 43 12.06 -5.76 1.76
C ARG A 43 12.93 -4.80 0.97
N LYS A 44 13.64 -5.34 -0.02
CA LYS A 44 14.54 -4.58 -0.89
C LYS A 44 14.73 -5.31 -2.20
N GLU A 45 14.39 -4.66 -3.31
CA GLU A 45 14.51 -5.21 -4.65
C GLU A 45 15.23 -4.23 -5.58
N LEU A 46 16.15 -4.73 -6.41
CA LEU A 46 16.86 -3.93 -7.41
C LEU A 46 16.04 -3.86 -8.69
N ILE A 47 15.74 -2.64 -9.14
CA ILE A 47 14.91 -2.42 -10.32
C ILE A 47 15.32 -1.15 -11.07
N GLY A 48 14.97 -1.04 -12.35
CA GLY A 48 15.20 0.18 -13.13
C GLY A 48 14.38 1.36 -12.61
N ASN A 49 14.92 2.58 -12.70
CA ASN A 49 14.31 3.82 -12.20
C ASN A 49 12.82 4.00 -12.59
N GLU A 50 12.47 3.87 -13.87
CA GLU A 50 11.08 4.05 -14.31
C GLU A 50 10.16 2.97 -13.73
N SER A 51 10.61 1.72 -13.72
CA SER A 51 9.89 0.61 -13.11
C SER A 51 9.71 0.80 -11.60
N ALA A 52 10.71 1.34 -10.90
CA ALA A 52 10.62 1.65 -9.49
C ALA A 52 9.50 2.67 -9.21
N LYS A 53 9.41 3.72 -10.03
CA LYS A 53 8.35 4.74 -9.94
C LYS A 53 6.97 4.16 -10.20
N ASP A 54 6.83 3.34 -11.24
CA ASP A 54 5.56 2.72 -11.60
C ASP A 54 5.03 1.81 -10.48
N ILE A 55 5.89 0.92 -9.97
CA ILE A 55 5.54 0.00 -8.89
C ILE A 55 5.21 0.76 -7.62
N LEU A 56 6.03 1.75 -7.24
CA LEU A 56 5.77 2.59 -6.07
C LEU A 56 4.44 3.35 -6.20
N SER A 57 4.08 3.82 -7.40
CA SER A 57 2.80 4.47 -7.66
C SER A 57 1.61 3.52 -7.45
N ALA A 58 1.70 2.29 -7.93
CA ALA A 58 0.67 1.26 -7.74
C ALA A 58 0.50 0.87 -6.27
N ILE A 59 1.62 0.67 -5.57
CA ILE A 59 1.68 0.43 -4.12
C ILE A 59 0.99 1.57 -3.35
N ASN A 60 1.35 2.83 -3.65
CA ASN A 60 0.78 4.01 -3.00
C ASN A 60 -0.73 4.11 -3.25
N LEU A 61 -1.19 3.84 -4.48
CA LEU A 61 -2.61 3.82 -4.80
C LEU A 61 -3.34 2.70 -4.04
N ASN A 62 -2.72 1.52 -3.89
CA ASN A 62 -3.29 0.42 -3.11
C ASN A 62 -3.43 0.77 -1.63
N ILE A 63 -2.38 1.32 -1.02
CA ILE A 63 -2.40 1.72 0.39
C ILE A 63 -3.42 2.84 0.60
N HIS A 64 -3.50 3.81 -0.32
CA HIS A 64 -4.50 4.86 -0.27
C HIS A 64 -5.92 4.31 -0.33
N ASN A 65 -6.20 3.34 -1.22
CA ASN A 65 -7.50 2.69 -1.30
C ASN A 65 -7.84 1.92 -0.02
N LEU A 66 -6.87 1.19 0.56
CA LEU A 66 -7.03 0.51 1.84
C LEU A 66 -7.40 1.49 2.96
N PHE A 67 -6.66 2.59 3.10
CA PHE A 67 -6.95 3.61 4.10
C PHE A 67 -8.31 4.28 3.92
N ASN A 68 -8.73 4.55 2.68
CA ASN A 68 -10.06 5.10 2.41
C ASN A 68 -11.15 4.10 2.82
N GLU A 69 -10.97 2.81 2.56
CA GLU A 69 -11.93 1.78 2.94
C GLU A 69 -12.05 1.66 4.47
N LEU A 70 -10.93 1.67 5.17
CA LEU A 70 -10.90 1.65 6.63
C LEU A 70 -11.56 2.89 7.23
N LYS A 71 -11.29 4.07 6.66
CA LYS A 71 -11.93 5.33 7.05
C LYS A 71 -13.45 5.29 6.82
N ASN A 72 -13.90 4.75 5.69
CA ASN A 72 -15.34 4.62 5.38
C ASN A 72 -16.06 3.67 6.34
N LYS A 73 -15.35 2.67 6.88
CA LYS A 73 -15.84 1.76 7.93
C LYS A 73 -15.65 2.32 9.35
N ASN A 74 -15.26 3.59 9.49
CA ASN A 74 -15.01 4.28 10.77
C ASN A 74 -13.89 3.66 11.63
N TYR A 75 -12.89 3.01 11.03
CA TYR A 75 -11.67 2.65 11.75
C TYR A 75 -10.81 3.89 11.98
N LEU A 76 -10.26 4.01 13.19
CA LEU A 76 -9.22 4.98 13.51
C LEU A 76 -7.86 4.37 13.14
N ILE A 77 -7.10 5.11 12.35
CA ILE A 77 -5.72 4.78 12.00
C ILE A 77 -4.92 6.02 12.34
N ASN A 78 -3.96 5.86 13.23
CA ASN A 78 -2.97 6.87 13.56
C ASN A 78 -2.28 7.30 12.28
N LYS A 79 -2.11 8.61 12.10
CA LYS A 79 -1.40 9.14 10.94
C LYS A 79 -0.07 9.70 11.43
N PRO A 80 1.04 8.95 11.28
CA PRO A 80 2.34 9.47 11.66
C PRO A 80 2.69 10.70 10.81
N SER A 81 3.59 11.54 11.32
CA SER A 81 4.12 12.70 10.60
C SER A 81 4.88 12.34 9.32
N MET A 82 5.26 11.08 9.16
CA MET A 82 5.95 10.53 7.99
C MET A 82 5.50 9.08 7.75
N GLY A 83 5.44 8.67 6.48
CA GLY A 83 5.20 7.26 6.11
C GLY A 83 3.78 6.75 6.38
N ILE A 84 3.69 5.44 6.60
CA ILE A 84 2.48 4.64 6.77
C ILE A 84 2.39 4.22 8.24
N SER A 85 1.18 4.22 8.80
CA SER A 85 0.95 3.83 10.20
C SER A 85 1.38 2.41 10.52
N PHE A 86 1.97 2.21 11.71
CA PHE A 86 2.16 0.89 12.31
C PHE A 86 0.87 0.17 12.69
N ASP A 87 -0.28 0.85 12.64
CA ASP A 87 -1.58 0.18 12.75
C ASP A 87 -1.87 -0.73 11.54
N ILE A 88 -1.11 -0.59 10.45
CA ILE A 88 -1.09 -1.57 9.36
C ILE A 88 0.02 -2.59 9.65
N PRO A 89 -0.31 -3.89 9.77
CA PRO A 89 0.68 -4.93 10.01
C PRO A 89 1.70 -5.04 8.88
N LEU A 90 2.94 -5.38 9.22
CA LEU A 90 4.03 -5.56 8.25
C LEU A 90 3.67 -6.59 7.18
N ASP A 91 3.02 -7.71 7.54
CA ASP A 91 2.68 -8.78 6.59
C ASP A 91 1.71 -8.31 5.50
N ILE A 92 0.82 -7.35 5.80
CA ILE A 92 -0.08 -6.74 4.81
C ILE A 92 0.73 -5.89 3.83
N LEU A 93 1.69 -5.12 4.34
CA LEU A 93 2.57 -4.29 3.53
C LEU A 93 3.50 -5.12 2.64
N GLU A 94 4.06 -6.21 3.17
CA GLU A 94 4.84 -7.17 2.39
C GLU A 94 4.00 -7.81 1.27
N LYS A 95 2.76 -8.24 1.56
CA LYS A 95 1.85 -8.77 0.53
C LYS A 95 1.57 -7.77 -0.59
N ILE A 96 1.35 -6.49 -0.24
CA ILE A 96 1.16 -5.42 -1.24
C ILE A 96 2.43 -5.22 -2.06
N PHE A 97 3.59 -5.15 -1.40
CA PHE A 97 4.88 -5.00 -2.04
C PHE A 97 5.15 -6.13 -3.04
N ASP A 98 5.11 -7.38 -2.55
CA ASP A 98 5.41 -8.59 -3.33
C ASP A 98 4.45 -8.72 -4.52
N PHE A 99 3.15 -8.45 -4.31
CA PHE A 99 2.16 -8.49 -5.38
C PHE A 99 2.49 -7.51 -6.52
N TRP A 100 2.73 -6.23 -6.21
CA TRP A 100 2.98 -5.24 -7.26
C TRP A 100 4.34 -5.43 -7.92
N PHE A 101 5.33 -5.90 -7.17
CA PHE A 101 6.63 -6.25 -7.73
C PHE A 101 6.55 -7.42 -8.71
N ASP A 102 5.83 -8.49 -8.35
CA ASP A 102 5.67 -9.66 -9.21
C ASP A 102 4.79 -9.39 -10.43
N ILE A 103 3.68 -8.64 -10.25
CA ILE A 103 2.76 -8.33 -11.34
C ILE A 103 3.43 -7.47 -12.42
N TYR A 104 4.34 -6.56 -12.04
CA TYR A 104 5.06 -5.71 -12.99
C TYR A 104 5.87 -6.51 -14.02
N LYS A 105 6.25 -7.76 -13.71
CA LYS A 105 6.98 -8.65 -14.62
C LYS A 105 6.13 -9.11 -15.82
N ASN A 106 4.80 -8.94 -15.75
CA ASN A 106 3.88 -9.29 -16.82
C ASN A 106 3.01 -8.08 -17.20
N GLN A 107 3.28 -7.51 -18.36
CA GLN A 107 2.63 -6.28 -18.84
C GLN A 107 1.09 -6.39 -18.91
N GLU A 108 0.56 -7.50 -19.42
CA GLU A 108 -0.90 -7.70 -19.54
C GLU A 108 -1.56 -7.78 -18.15
N ALA A 109 -0.93 -8.51 -17.23
CA ALA A 109 -1.38 -8.60 -15.85
C ALA A 109 -1.29 -7.24 -15.14
N TRP A 110 -0.19 -6.51 -15.35
CA TRP A 110 0.02 -5.17 -14.80
C TRP A 110 -1.08 -4.20 -15.21
N GLU A 111 -1.32 -4.05 -16.52
CA GLU A 111 -2.34 -3.15 -17.04
C GLU A 111 -3.74 -3.50 -16.51
N THR A 112 -4.06 -4.80 -16.49
CA THR A 112 -5.33 -5.30 -15.95
C THR A 112 -5.46 -4.98 -14.46
N CYS A 113 -4.42 -5.23 -13.67
CA CYS A 113 -4.44 -4.99 -12.22
C CYS A 113 -4.53 -3.50 -11.90
N ILE A 114 -3.84 -2.63 -12.64
CA ILE A 114 -3.95 -1.17 -12.49
C ILE A 114 -5.36 -0.68 -12.82
N GLY A 115 -5.97 -1.20 -13.89
CA GLY A 115 -7.36 -0.91 -14.25
C GLY A 115 -8.33 -1.27 -13.12
N LEU A 116 -8.20 -2.50 -12.59
CA LEU A 116 -9.00 -2.98 -11.47
C LEU A 116 -8.78 -2.17 -10.18
N LEU A 117 -7.54 -1.80 -9.86
CA LEU A 117 -7.23 -0.97 -8.70
C LEU A 117 -7.86 0.42 -8.79
N LYS A 118 -7.90 1.01 -10.00
CA LYS A 118 -8.60 2.29 -10.26
C LYS A 118 -10.12 2.16 -10.15
N VAL A 119 -10.69 1.05 -10.61
CA VAL A 119 -12.12 0.75 -10.44
C VAL A 119 -12.46 0.58 -8.96
N ARG A 120 -11.60 -0.12 -8.20
CA ARG A 120 -11.76 -0.35 -6.76
C ARG A 120 -11.94 0.96 -5.98
N LYS A 121 -11.22 2.02 -6.37
CA LYS A 121 -11.35 3.35 -5.75
C LYS A 121 -12.80 3.87 -5.75
N ARG A 122 -13.61 3.44 -6.73
CA ARG A 122 -14.99 3.90 -6.93
C ARG A 122 -16.03 2.90 -6.39
N ILE A 123 -15.79 1.61 -6.59
CA ILE A 123 -16.73 0.53 -6.25
C ILE A 123 -15.97 -0.68 -5.72
N SER A 124 -16.55 -1.39 -4.76
CA SER A 124 -16.00 -2.67 -4.29
C SER A 124 -15.94 -3.67 -5.45
N LEU A 125 -14.79 -4.33 -5.64
CA LEU A 125 -14.64 -5.36 -6.68
C LEU A 125 -15.41 -6.63 -6.31
N LYS A 126 -15.63 -6.88 -5.01
CA LYS A 126 -16.46 -7.98 -4.50
C LYS A 126 -17.80 -8.08 -5.24
N ASN A 127 -18.51 -6.96 -5.41
CA ASN A 127 -19.79 -6.94 -6.11
C ASN A 127 -19.66 -7.41 -7.57
N LEU A 128 -18.58 -7.02 -8.27
CA LEU A 128 -18.32 -7.41 -9.66
C LEU A 128 -17.89 -8.88 -9.79
N ILE A 129 -17.21 -9.41 -8.77
CA ILE A 129 -16.79 -10.81 -8.68
C ILE A 129 -18.01 -11.71 -8.43
N GLU A 130 -18.90 -11.29 -7.53
CA GLU A 130 -20.13 -12.01 -7.15
C GLU A 130 -21.20 -11.95 -8.24
N SER A 131 -21.30 -10.84 -8.98
CA SER A 131 -22.24 -10.71 -10.10
C SER A 131 -21.84 -11.46 -11.37
N GLU A 132 -20.77 -12.28 -11.31
CA GLU A 132 -20.17 -13.01 -12.44
C GLU A 132 -19.86 -12.14 -13.67
N SER A 133 -19.78 -10.82 -13.49
CA SER A 133 -19.56 -9.86 -14.57
C SER A 133 -18.10 -9.88 -15.03
N LEU A 134 -17.19 -10.33 -14.17
CA LEU A 134 -15.79 -10.59 -14.49
C LEU A 134 -15.60 -12.07 -14.84
N LYS A 135 -14.85 -12.36 -15.91
CA LYS A 135 -14.53 -13.73 -16.37
C LYS A 135 -13.03 -13.91 -16.55
N GLY A 136 -12.58 -15.16 -16.52
CA GLY A 136 -11.18 -15.53 -16.79
C GLY A 136 -10.18 -14.82 -15.89
N ASN A 137 -9.09 -14.33 -16.50
CA ASN A 137 -8.00 -13.65 -15.81
C ASN A 137 -8.46 -12.41 -15.04
N SER A 138 -9.43 -11.65 -15.55
CA SER A 138 -9.94 -10.46 -14.85
C SER A 138 -10.60 -10.80 -13.52
N LYS A 139 -11.32 -11.92 -13.42
CA LYS A 139 -11.90 -12.40 -12.15
C LYS A 139 -10.81 -12.83 -11.17
N LYS A 140 -9.78 -13.54 -11.67
CA LYS A 140 -8.61 -13.96 -10.89
C LYS A 140 -7.90 -12.75 -10.28
N TRP A 141 -7.55 -11.76 -11.11
CA TRP A 141 -6.85 -10.55 -10.66
C TRP A 141 -7.70 -9.68 -9.73
N ALA A 142 -9.01 -9.55 -10.01
CA ALA A 142 -9.91 -8.82 -9.13
C ALA A 142 -9.97 -9.45 -7.73
N THR A 143 -9.97 -10.78 -7.65
CA THR A 143 -9.97 -11.51 -6.37
C THR A 143 -8.69 -11.25 -5.57
N GLN A 144 -7.53 -11.25 -6.24
CA GLN A 144 -6.25 -10.96 -5.58
C GLN A 144 -6.16 -9.50 -5.12
N ILE A 145 -6.61 -8.54 -5.93
CA ILE A 145 -6.68 -7.12 -5.54
C ILE A 145 -7.64 -6.93 -4.36
N GLU A 146 -8.80 -7.59 -4.36
CA GLU A 146 -9.72 -7.57 -3.23
C GLU A 146 -9.04 -8.09 -1.96
N ALA A 147 -8.28 -9.19 -2.05
CA ALA A 147 -7.55 -9.77 -0.92
C ALA A 147 -6.56 -8.77 -0.28
N LEU A 148 -5.89 -7.94 -1.08
CA LEU A 148 -4.97 -6.89 -0.58
C LEU A 148 -5.66 -5.78 0.25
N HIS A 149 -6.99 -5.76 0.26
CA HIS A 149 -7.79 -4.76 0.98
C HIS A 149 -8.69 -5.39 2.05
N THR A 150 -8.49 -6.67 2.37
CA THR A 150 -9.28 -7.39 3.39
C THR A 150 -8.83 -7.11 4.83
N TYR A 151 -7.74 -6.37 5.03
CA TYR A 151 -7.28 -6.03 6.38
C TYR A 151 -8.35 -5.22 7.14
N VAL A 152 -8.57 -5.61 8.39
CA VAL A 152 -9.49 -4.97 9.32
C VAL A 152 -8.77 -4.79 10.66
N PRO A 153 -8.57 -3.54 11.14
CA PRO A 153 -7.99 -3.28 12.46
C PRO A 153 -8.85 -3.84 13.59
N ASN A 154 -8.21 -4.13 14.72
CA ASN A 154 -8.88 -4.70 15.90
C ASN A 154 -9.81 -3.71 16.64
N SER A 155 -9.72 -2.41 16.37
CA SER A 155 -10.49 -1.38 17.09
C SER A 155 -11.30 -0.49 16.16
N LEU A 156 -12.63 -0.44 16.37
CA LEU A 156 -13.51 0.55 15.73
C LEU A 156 -13.32 1.93 16.36
N GLY A 157 -13.23 2.96 15.53
CA GLY A 157 -13.15 4.33 15.99
C GLY A 157 -14.51 4.87 16.39
N ILE A 158 -14.72 5.04 17.70
CA ILE A 158 -15.85 5.82 18.20
C ILE A 158 -15.56 7.30 17.89
N LYS A 159 -16.12 7.84 16.80
CA LYS A 159 -16.19 9.29 16.54
C LYS A 159 -17.23 9.93 17.50
N TYR A 160 -16.98 9.88 18.80
CA TYR A 160 -17.66 10.76 19.73
C TYR A 160 -16.71 11.90 20.05
N VAL A 161 -16.90 13.01 19.34
CA VAL A 161 -16.53 14.30 19.90
C VAL A 161 -17.54 14.53 21.01
N ASN A 162 -17.21 14.12 22.23
CA ASN A 162 -17.92 14.61 23.40
C ASN A 162 -17.62 16.11 23.47
N ASP A 163 -18.47 16.92 22.84
CA ASP A 163 -18.60 18.32 23.21
C ASP A 163 -18.86 18.32 24.73
N PRO A 164 -18.07 19.04 25.55
CA PRO A 164 -18.30 19.04 26.99
C PRO A 164 -19.74 19.51 27.23
N MET A 165 -20.54 18.68 27.91
CA MET A 165 -21.94 19.00 28.24
C MET A 165 -22.11 20.18 29.22
N TRP A 166 -21.03 20.92 29.48
CA TRP A 166 -21.05 22.09 30.36
C TRP A 166 -20.66 23.31 29.52
N LYS A 167 -21.66 24.16 29.25
CA LYS A 167 -21.51 25.60 28.98
C LYS A 167 -21.98 26.37 30.19
#